data_AF-A0A443S6G8-F1
#
_entry.id   AF-A0A443S6G8-F1
#
_cell.length_a   1.000
_cell.length_b   1.000
_cell.length_c   1.000
_cell.angle_alpha   90.00
_cell.angle_beta   90.00
_cell.angle_gamma   90.00
#
_symmetry.space_group_name_H-M   'P 1'
#
loop_
_entity.id
_entity.type
_entity.pdbx_description
1 polymer ?
#
loop_
_entity_poly.entity_id
_entity_poly.type
_entity_poly.pdbx_seq_one_letter_code
_entity_poly.pdbx_strand_id
1 'polypeptide(L)'
;MGFDLGRFRGDVDDELICAICSGVLQEPLQAPGCEHSFCSFCIKQWLLRQMNCPVDRQPLTTTQLKAVPRILRNLLSRLNIECDNAVFGCTAVVKLDCLTSHCLECSYNPKKPVTCELGCGLIIPKDELKDHNCVRDLRSLVEKQQEQISKLQQQFSDLKLEVNMLKDCARAMRSSNEGNVPAIVEHFEQDEVVRWAHTLPTARVTRWGGMISTPDANLQEGVRKALIDSGCPPHIVTELMENSHERRWPLGLSTLEIRQMNRRVYDNYVCRKISSRQAVVVMSCDNTHMSEDMILDPGLVMIFAHGIE
;
A
#
# COMPACT_ATOMS: atom_id res chain seq x y z
N MET A 1 10.99 35.37 4.49
CA MET A 1 11.15 36.68 5.17
C MET A 1 9.79 37.38 5.08
N GLY A 2 9.66 38.70 5.22
CA GLY A 2 8.41 39.40 4.87
C GLY A 2 8.29 39.68 3.37
N PHE A 3 7.14 40.21 2.93
CA PHE A 3 6.96 40.71 1.57
C PHE A 3 7.60 42.09 1.42
N ASP A 4 8.16 42.37 0.23
CA ASP A 4 8.72 43.68 -0.10
C ASP A 4 7.62 44.76 -0.15
N LEU A 5 7.82 45.84 0.60
CA LEU A 5 6.91 46.98 0.68
C LEU A 5 6.70 47.64 -0.69
N GLY A 6 7.74 47.68 -1.54
CA GLY A 6 7.68 48.34 -2.85
C GLY A 6 6.69 47.70 -3.82
N ARG A 7 6.20 46.50 -3.52
CA ARG A 7 5.24 45.77 -4.35
C ARG A 7 3.78 46.07 -4.02
N PHE A 8 3.50 46.74 -2.89
CA PHE A 8 2.14 47.01 -2.48
C PHE A 8 1.62 48.30 -3.13
N ARG A 9 0.34 48.27 -3.55
CA ARG A 9 -0.36 49.42 -4.12
C ARG A 9 -1.24 50.06 -3.04
N GLY A 10 -0.89 51.29 -2.67
CA GLY A 10 -1.54 52.05 -1.61
C GLY A 10 -0.72 52.01 -0.31
N ASP A 11 -1.26 52.66 0.71
CA ASP A 11 -0.59 52.74 2.01
C ASP A 11 -0.72 51.41 2.76
N VAL A 12 0.40 50.92 3.29
CA VAL A 12 0.45 49.76 4.19
C VAL A 12 0.64 50.30 5.60
N ASP A 13 -0.25 49.91 6.50
CA ASP A 13 -0.20 50.29 7.91
C ASP A 13 1.09 49.75 8.57
N ASP A 14 1.75 50.58 9.38
CA ASP A 14 2.98 50.23 10.10
C ASP A 14 2.78 49.02 11.04
N GLU A 15 1.56 48.80 11.54
CA GLU A 15 1.23 47.61 12.35
C GLU A 15 1.36 46.29 11.56
N LEU A 16 1.37 46.35 10.23
CA LEU A 16 1.51 45.20 9.33
C LEU A 16 2.97 44.96 8.90
N ILE A 17 3.92 45.74 9.42
CA ILE A 17 5.34 45.67 9.07
C ILE A 17 6.10 44.89 10.14
N CYS A 18 6.93 43.94 9.69
CA CYS A 18 7.76 43.14 10.58
C CYS A 18 8.98 43.94 11.05
N ALA A 19 9.11 44.19 12.35
CA ALA A 19 10.24 44.92 12.93
C ALA A 19 11.64 44.27 12.74
N ILE A 20 11.71 43.01 12.29
CA ILE A 20 12.99 42.30 12.05
C ILE A 20 13.48 42.49 10.60
N CYS A 21 12.58 42.34 9.62
CA CYS A 21 12.95 42.39 8.20
C CYS A 21 12.44 43.64 7.47
N SER A 22 11.71 44.50 8.17
CA SER A 22 11.10 45.74 7.65
C SER A 22 10.19 45.55 6.43
N GLY A 23 9.76 44.31 6.16
CA GLY A 23 8.79 43.97 5.12
C GLY A 23 7.40 43.71 5.71
N VAL A 24 6.39 43.65 4.84
CA VAL A 24 5.02 43.30 5.23
C VAL A 24 4.99 41.86 5.77
N LEU A 25 4.26 41.65 6.86
CA LEU A 25 4.18 40.39 7.57
C LEU A 25 3.78 39.20 6.67
N GLN A 26 4.66 38.20 6.60
CA GLN A 26 4.40 36.91 5.93
C GLN A 26 4.24 35.80 6.96
N GLU A 27 3.13 35.05 6.87
CA GLU A 27 2.75 34.00 7.82
C GLU A 27 2.97 34.44 9.28
N PRO A 28 2.34 35.54 9.72
CA PRO A 28 2.76 36.18 10.94
C PRO A 28 2.40 35.39 12.20
N LEU A 29 3.30 35.49 13.18
CA LEU A 29 3.14 34.99 14.53
C LEU A 29 3.20 36.16 15.52
N GLN A 30 2.41 36.07 16.58
CA GLN A 30 2.33 37.05 17.65
C GLN A 30 2.94 36.49 18.93
N ALA A 31 3.68 37.34 19.64
CA ALA A 31 4.11 37.10 21.01
C ALA A 31 2.95 37.44 21.97
N PRO A 32 2.35 36.48 22.69
CA PRO A 32 1.14 36.75 23.48
C PRO A 32 1.36 37.65 24.70
N GLY A 33 2.59 37.77 25.21
CA GLY A 33 2.89 38.61 26.38
C GLY A 33 2.98 40.11 26.08
N CYS A 34 3.34 40.48 24.85
CA CYS A 34 3.53 41.87 24.44
C CYS A 34 2.85 42.24 23.12
N GLU A 35 2.11 41.31 22.53
CA GLU A 35 1.28 41.48 21.33
C GLU A 35 2.02 41.89 20.03
N HIS A 36 3.35 41.98 20.05
CA HIS A 36 4.16 42.21 18.85
C HIS A 36 4.08 41.05 17.85
N SER A 37 3.94 41.41 16.57
CA SER A 37 3.79 40.46 15.46
C SER A 37 5.01 40.46 14.53
N PHE A 38 5.40 39.29 14.05
CA PHE A 38 6.58 39.09 13.21
C PHE A 38 6.31 38.02 12.15
N CYS A 39 7.05 38.03 11.03
CA CYS A 39 7.01 36.92 10.09
C CYS A 39 7.47 35.62 10.77
N SER A 40 6.81 34.48 10.51
CA SER A 40 7.13 33.20 11.19
C SER A 40 8.62 32.86 11.11
N PHE A 41 9.21 32.97 9.92
CA PHE A 41 10.63 32.71 9.71
C PHE A 41 11.52 33.65 10.53
N CYS A 42 11.22 34.95 10.51
CA CYS A 42 12.05 35.98 11.15
C CYS A 42 12.13 35.78 12.67
N ILE A 43 10.98 35.59 13.33
CA ILE A 43 10.97 35.41 14.79
C ILE A 43 11.55 34.06 15.22
N LYS A 44 11.30 32.98 14.46
CA LYS A 44 11.91 31.68 14.75
C LYS A 44 13.44 31.75 14.67
N GLN A 45 13.98 32.42 13.65
CA GLN A 45 15.43 32.60 13.50
C GLN A 45 16.03 33.46 14.62
N TRP A 46 15.33 34.50 15.06
CA TRP A 46 15.74 35.31 16.21
C TRP A 46 15.81 34.48 17.50
N LEU A 47 14.76 33.71 17.78
CA LEU A 47 14.62 32.92 19.00
C LEU A 47 15.61 31.75 19.11
N LEU A 48 16.22 31.32 18.00
CA LEU A 48 17.36 30.39 18.02
C LEU A 48 18.62 31.01 18.64
N ARG A 49 18.72 32.35 18.66
CA ARG A 49 19.88 33.10 19.16
C ARG A 49 19.60 33.81 20.46
N GLN A 50 18.41 34.39 20.60
CA GLN A 50 18.01 35.18 21.77
C GLN A 50 16.58 34.82 22.19
N MET A 51 16.38 34.39 23.43
CA MET A 51 15.06 33.99 23.95
C MET A 51 14.26 35.19 24.48
N ASN A 52 14.14 36.23 23.66
CA ASN A 52 13.42 37.46 23.98
C ASN A 52 12.71 38.05 22.75
N CYS A 53 11.76 38.94 22.99
CA CYS A 53 11.10 39.70 21.94
C CYS A 53 12.07 40.77 21.34
N PRO A 54 12.20 40.87 20.01
CA PRO A 54 13.06 41.86 19.36
C PRO A 54 12.73 43.33 19.65
N VAL A 55 11.49 43.65 20.03
CA VAL A 55 11.02 45.04 20.19
C VAL A 55 11.19 45.54 21.61
N ASP A 56 10.72 44.78 22.60
CA ASP A 56 10.66 45.19 24.00
C ASP A 56 11.49 44.32 24.95
N ARG A 57 12.20 43.32 24.41
CA ARG A 57 13.11 42.41 25.13
C ARG A 57 12.43 41.55 26.20
N GLN A 58 11.09 41.44 26.19
CA GLN A 58 10.40 40.52 27.10
C GLN A 58 10.80 39.05 26.82
N PRO A 59 10.89 38.19 27.84
CA PRO A 59 11.21 36.77 27.65
C PRO A 59 10.20 36.10 26.71
N LEU A 60 10.70 35.43 25.68
CA LEU A 60 9.86 34.81 24.66
C LEU A 60 10.54 33.54 24.14
N THR A 61 9.76 32.48 23.93
CA THR A 61 10.24 31.23 23.34
C THR A 61 9.38 30.81 22.15
N THR A 62 9.93 29.96 21.28
CA THR A 62 9.25 29.54 20.04
C THR A 62 7.92 28.82 20.30
N THR A 63 7.80 28.13 21.44
CA THR A 63 6.58 27.41 21.83
C THR A 63 5.46 28.33 22.31
N GLN A 64 5.78 29.55 22.71
CA GLN A 64 4.80 30.54 23.19
C GLN A 64 4.17 31.36 22.05
N LEU A 65 4.78 31.35 20.86
CA LEU A 65 4.27 32.08 19.70
C LEU A 65 2.90 31.55 19.29
N LYS A 66 1.97 32.47 18.99
CA LYS A 66 0.62 32.14 18.53
C LYS A 66 0.37 32.71 17.14
N ALA A 67 -0.62 32.17 16.44
CA ALA A 67 -1.12 32.82 15.23
C ALA A 67 -1.70 34.20 15.58
N VAL A 68 -1.52 35.17 14.69
CA VAL A 68 -2.06 36.51 14.88
C VAL A 68 -3.60 36.51 14.94
N PRO A 69 -4.22 37.52 15.58
CA PRO A 69 -5.66 37.68 15.60
C PRO A 69 -6.27 37.76 14.20
N ARG A 70 -7.52 37.29 14.06
CA ARG A 70 -8.22 37.27 12.76
C ARG A 70 -8.29 38.64 12.10
N ILE A 71 -8.42 39.71 12.88
CA ILE A 71 -8.49 41.07 12.35
C ILE A 71 -7.20 41.47 11.63
N LEU A 72 -6.03 41.17 12.19
CA LEU A 72 -4.74 41.43 11.55
C LEU A 72 -4.58 40.62 10.26
N ARG A 73 -4.97 39.34 10.29
CA ARG A 73 -4.97 38.49 9.09
C ARG A 73 -5.90 39.04 8.00
N ASN A 74 -7.08 39.53 8.38
CA ASN A 74 -8.02 40.13 7.43
C ASN A 74 -7.48 41.46 6.86
N LEU A 75 -6.79 42.26 7.65
CA LEU A 75 -6.13 43.48 7.19
C LEU A 75 -5.06 43.16 6.14
N LEU A 76 -4.16 42.22 6.45
CA LEU A 76 -3.16 41.71 5.49
C LEU A 76 -3.80 41.19 4.20
N SER A 77 -4.87 40.39 4.32
CA SER A 77 -5.56 39.79 3.17
C SER A 77 -6.13 40.82 2.20
N ARG A 78 -6.48 42.03 2.68
CA ARG A 78 -7.07 43.10 1.86
C ARG A 78 -6.03 43.97 1.15
N LEU A 79 -4.76 43.87 1.52
CA LEU A 79 -3.70 44.62 0.87
C LEU A 79 -3.60 44.23 -0.61
N ASN A 80 -3.40 45.21 -1.47
CA ASN A 80 -3.20 45.00 -2.90
C ASN A 80 -1.70 44.92 -3.20
N ILE A 81 -1.27 43.86 -3.88
CA ILE A 81 0.14 43.60 -4.18
C ILE A 81 0.31 43.26 -5.66
N GLU A 82 1.42 43.71 -6.24
CA GLU A 82 1.87 43.35 -7.58
C GLU A 82 2.36 41.90 -7.62
N CYS A 83 2.08 41.20 -8.73
CA CYS A 83 2.51 39.82 -8.95
C CYS A 83 4.05 39.67 -8.84
N ASP A 84 4.52 38.51 -8.35
CA ASP A 84 5.96 38.17 -8.33
C ASP A 84 6.60 38.24 -9.74
N ASN A 85 5.80 38.00 -10.77
CA ASN A 85 6.21 37.98 -12.17
C ASN A 85 6.09 39.36 -12.85
N ALA A 86 5.99 40.46 -12.09
CA ALA A 86 5.95 41.82 -12.65
C ALA A 86 7.18 42.12 -13.50
N VAL A 87 8.36 41.62 -13.09
CA VAL A 87 9.61 41.70 -13.85
C VAL A 87 9.54 41.00 -15.23
N PHE A 88 8.66 40.01 -15.37
CA PHE A 88 8.43 39.29 -16.64
C PHE A 88 7.27 39.90 -17.46
N GLY A 89 6.68 41.01 -17.00
CA GLY A 89 5.61 41.74 -17.68
C GLY A 89 4.21 41.55 -17.10
N CYS A 90 4.05 40.87 -15.96
CA CYS A 90 2.74 40.79 -15.30
C CYS A 90 2.36 42.13 -14.64
N THR A 91 1.36 42.83 -15.16
CA THR A 91 0.86 44.08 -14.55
C THR A 91 -0.28 43.85 -13.56
N ALA A 92 -0.56 42.59 -13.19
CA ALA A 92 -1.68 42.27 -12.30
C ALA A 92 -1.40 42.73 -10.87
N VAL A 93 -2.36 43.46 -10.32
CA VAL A 93 -2.45 43.82 -8.90
C VAL A 93 -3.58 43.01 -8.32
N VAL A 94 -3.28 42.17 -7.33
CA VAL A 94 -4.26 41.28 -6.69
C VAL A 94 -4.25 41.49 -5.19
N LYS A 95 -5.30 41.05 -4.50
CA LYS A 95 -5.29 40.98 -3.04
C LYS A 95 -4.23 39.98 -2.59
N LEU A 96 -3.58 40.26 -1.46
CA LEU A 96 -2.49 39.44 -0.93
C LEU A 96 -2.92 37.97 -0.71
N ASP A 97 -4.16 37.73 -0.31
CA ASP A 97 -4.71 36.38 -0.15
C ASP A 97 -4.83 35.59 -1.46
N CYS A 98 -4.97 36.29 -2.58
CA CYS A 98 -5.09 35.74 -3.94
C CYS A 98 -3.75 35.72 -4.69
N LEU A 99 -2.66 36.22 -4.09
CA LEU A 99 -1.35 36.26 -4.74
C LEU A 99 -0.86 34.87 -5.12
N THR A 100 -0.96 33.90 -4.20
CA THR A 100 -0.48 32.53 -4.43
C THR A 100 -1.21 31.86 -5.58
N SER A 101 -2.54 31.94 -5.63
CA SER A 101 -3.33 31.36 -6.71
C SER A 101 -3.06 32.05 -8.04
N HIS A 102 -2.97 33.38 -8.05
CA HIS A 102 -2.59 34.12 -9.24
C HIS A 102 -1.22 33.70 -9.77
N CYS A 103 -0.20 33.60 -8.92
CA CYS A 103 1.16 33.24 -9.35
C CYS A 103 1.23 31.82 -9.95
N LEU A 104 0.41 30.88 -9.48
CA LEU A 104 0.32 29.53 -10.06
C LEU A 104 -0.24 29.55 -11.49
N GLU A 105 -1.22 30.41 -11.76
CA GLU A 105 -1.92 30.47 -13.05
C GLU A 105 -1.38 31.56 -13.99
N CYS A 106 -0.55 32.47 -13.49
CA CYS A 106 -0.05 33.65 -14.19
C CYS A 106 0.59 33.31 -15.54
N SER A 107 0.11 33.96 -16.61
CA SER A 107 0.64 33.77 -17.97
C SER A 107 2.11 34.16 -18.12
N TYR A 108 2.62 35.01 -17.24
CA TYR A 108 4.01 35.48 -17.22
C TYR A 108 4.89 34.70 -16.23
N ASN A 109 4.35 33.68 -15.55
CA ASN A 109 5.16 32.82 -14.71
C ASN A 109 6.08 31.95 -15.60
N PRO A 110 7.42 32.15 -15.57
CA PRO A 110 8.34 31.38 -16.39
C PRO A 110 8.33 29.90 -16.01
N LYS A 111 8.10 29.58 -14.73
CA LYS A 111 8.02 28.21 -14.21
C LYS A 111 6.65 27.59 -14.34
N LYS A 112 5.70 28.25 -15.01
CA LYS A 112 4.36 27.69 -15.21
C LYS A 112 4.50 26.34 -15.93
N PRO A 113 4.01 25.24 -15.34
CA PRO A 113 4.06 23.94 -16.00
C PRO A 113 3.18 23.98 -17.24
N VAL A 114 3.79 23.73 -18.39
CA VAL A 114 3.11 23.62 -19.68
C VAL A 114 3.36 22.24 -20.27
N THR A 115 2.32 21.67 -20.85
CA THR A 115 2.46 20.43 -21.63
C THR A 115 3.14 20.74 -22.95
N CYS A 116 4.10 19.91 -23.35
CA CYS A 116 4.74 20.05 -24.65
C CYS A 116 3.72 20.02 -25.80
N GLU A 117 3.72 21.06 -26.65
CA GLU A 117 2.82 21.20 -27.79
C GLU A 117 3.12 20.23 -28.94
N LEU A 118 4.34 19.69 -28.98
CA LEU A 118 4.77 18.70 -29.98
C LEU A 118 4.29 17.27 -29.68
N GLY A 119 3.48 17.09 -28.62
CA GLY A 119 2.80 15.83 -28.32
C GLY A 119 3.63 14.78 -27.57
N CYS A 120 4.79 15.14 -27.02
CA CYS A 120 5.58 14.20 -26.20
C CYS A 120 4.96 13.92 -24.81
N GLY A 121 3.96 14.72 -24.41
CA GLY A 121 3.25 14.56 -23.14
C GLY A 121 4.03 14.99 -21.88
N LEU A 122 5.27 15.48 -22.03
CA LEU A 122 6.06 15.98 -20.90
C LEU A 122 5.52 17.32 -20.40
N ILE A 123 5.52 17.48 -19.08
CA ILE A 123 5.22 18.74 -18.38
C ILE A 123 6.54 19.45 -18.14
N ILE A 124 6.68 20.65 -18.70
CA ILE A 124 7.94 21.40 -18.76
C ILE A 124 7.66 22.83 -18.27
N PRO A 125 8.58 23.46 -17.54
CA PRO A 125 8.52 24.90 -17.28
C PRO A 125 8.42 25.71 -18.59
N LYS A 126 7.60 26.76 -18.61
CA LYS A 126 7.36 27.60 -19.80
C LYS A 126 8.64 28.26 -20.35
N ASP A 127 9.59 28.64 -19.49
CA ASP A 127 10.88 29.19 -19.87
C ASP A 127 11.80 28.15 -20.54
N GLU A 128 11.80 26.92 -20.04
CA GLU A 128 12.57 25.80 -20.60
C GLU A 128 11.98 25.22 -21.89
N LEU A 129 10.74 25.59 -22.25
CA LEU A 129 10.08 25.08 -23.46
C LEU A 129 10.87 25.36 -24.75
N LYS A 130 11.65 26.46 -24.80
CA LYS A 130 12.47 26.80 -25.97
C LYS A 130 13.65 25.85 -26.18
N ASP A 131 14.17 25.28 -25.10
CA ASP A 131 15.32 24.38 -25.10
C ASP A 131 14.92 22.89 -25.05
N HIS A 132 13.61 22.62 -25.01
CA HIS A 132 13.05 21.29 -24.96
C HIS A 132 13.31 20.50 -26.26
N ASN A 133 13.81 19.27 -26.11
CA ASN A 133 13.94 18.33 -27.22
C ASN A 133 13.21 17.03 -26.87
N CYS A 134 12.02 16.83 -27.47
CA CYS A 134 11.15 15.69 -27.17
C CYS A 134 11.89 14.36 -27.21
N VAL A 135 12.72 14.13 -28.23
CA VAL A 135 13.39 12.84 -28.43
C VAL A 135 14.45 12.59 -27.36
N ARG A 136 15.28 13.59 -27.06
CA ARG A 136 16.32 13.48 -26.03
C ARG A 136 15.70 13.29 -24.65
N ASP A 137 14.68 14.09 -24.33
CA ASP A 137 14.11 14.14 -22.99
C ASP A 137 13.25 12.89 -22.73
N LEU A 138 12.54 12.38 -23.73
CA LEU A 138 11.85 11.09 -23.64
C LEU A 138 12.85 9.92 -23.49
N ARG A 139 13.96 9.90 -24.24
CA ARG A 139 14.99 8.85 -24.07
C ARG A 139 15.56 8.86 -22.66
N SER A 140 15.93 10.04 -22.14
CA SER A 140 16.43 10.17 -20.77
C SER A 140 15.40 9.73 -19.73
N LEU A 141 14.11 10.03 -19.95
CA LEU A 141 13.05 9.58 -19.07
C LEU A 141 12.91 8.05 -19.07
N VAL A 142 12.91 7.43 -20.25
CA VAL A 142 12.84 5.97 -20.39
C VAL A 142 14.04 5.29 -19.73
N GLU A 143 15.25 5.82 -19.92
CA GLU A 143 16.47 5.31 -19.27
C GLU A 143 16.37 5.37 -17.74
N LYS A 144 15.93 6.51 -17.19
CA LYS A 144 15.72 6.69 -15.74
C LYS A 144 14.65 5.74 -15.20
N GLN A 145 13.55 5.58 -15.92
CA GLN A 145 12.48 4.63 -15.54
C GLN A 145 13.00 3.19 -15.56
N GLN A 146 13.77 2.81 -16.58
CA GLN A 146 14.37 1.48 -16.68
C GLN A 146 15.34 1.22 -15.51
N GLU A 147 16.14 2.21 -15.12
CA GLU A 147 17.02 2.11 -13.96
C GLU A 147 16.24 1.94 -12.64
N GLN A 148 15.16 2.72 -12.45
CA GLN A 148 14.30 2.59 -11.27
C GLN A 148 13.61 1.22 -11.22
N ILE A 149 13.10 0.73 -12.35
CA ILE A 149 12.49 -0.62 -12.43
C ILE A 149 13.52 -1.67 -12.05
N SER A 150 14.75 -1.59 -12.58
CA SER A 150 15.81 -2.53 -12.24
C SER A 150 16.14 -2.52 -10.75
N LYS A 151 16.21 -1.34 -10.12
CA LYS A 151 16.45 -1.21 -8.67
C LYS A 151 15.31 -1.83 -7.86
N LEU A 152 14.06 -1.56 -8.22
CA LEU A 152 12.91 -2.13 -7.54
C LEU A 152 12.82 -3.66 -7.71
N GLN A 153 13.15 -4.18 -8.90
CA GLN A 153 13.21 -5.61 -9.15
C GLN A 153 14.29 -6.30 -8.28
N GLN A 154 15.45 -5.67 -8.14
CA GLN A 154 16.52 -6.16 -7.26
C GLN A 154 16.03 -6.19 -5.80
N GLN A 155 15.49 -5.08 -5.30
CA GLN A 155 14.96 -4.99 -3.93
C GLN A 155 13.86 -6.02 -3.65
N PHE A 156 12.98 -6.26 -4.63
CA PHE A 156 11.93 -7.28 -4.51
C PHE A 156 12.52 -8.69 -4.46
N SER A 157 13.55 -8.97 -5.27
CA SER A 157 14.26 -10.26 -5.24
C SER A 157 14.94 -10.49 -3.89
N ASP A 158 15.62 -9.47 -3.36
CA ASP A 158 16.32 -9.55 -2.08
C ASP A 158 15.34 -9.77 -0.93
N LEU A 159 14.25 -8.98 -0.88
CA LEU A 159 13.20 -9.15 0.13
C LEU A 159 12.52 -10.52 0.04
N LYS A 160 12.33 -11.05 -1.17
CA LYS A 160 11.78 -12.39 -1.37
C LYS A 160 12.72 -13.49 -0.83
N LEU A 161 14.03 -13.33 -0.99
CA LEU A 161 15.02 -14.23 -0.40
C LEU A 161 14.98 -14.16 1.14
N GLU A 162 14.93 -12.96 1.72
CA GLU A 162 14.81 -12.79 3.17
C GLU A 162 13.56 -13.46 3.74
N VAL A 163 12.40 -13.26 3.08
CA VAL A 163 11.14 -13.92 3.48
C VAL A 163 11.27 -15.44 3.40
N ASN A 164 11.92 -15.98 2.37
CA ASN A 164 12.12 -17.43 2.25
C ASN A 164 13.05 -17.97 3.35
N MET A 165 14.14 -17.27 3.68
CA MET A 165 15.02 -17.66 4.79
C MET A 165 14.28 -17.64 6.13
N LEU A 166 13.46 -16.63 6.38
CA LEU A 166 12.64 -16.56 7.60
C LEU A 166 11.66 -17.73 7.67
N LYS A 167 11.04 -18.11 6.55
CA LYS A 167 10.19 -19.30 6.45
C LYS A 167 10.95 -20.60 6.72
N ASP A 168 12.19 -20.72 6.25
CA ASP A 168 13.04 -21.89 6.48
C ASP A 168 13.47 -21.99 7.95
N CYS A 169 13.88 -20.89 8.56
CA CYS A 169 14.18 -20.82 9.99
C CYS A 169 12.97 -21.20 10.85
N ALA A 170 11.78 -20.70 10.50
CA ALA A 170 10.56 -21.03 11.21
C ALA A 170 10.21 -22.52 11.12
N ARG A 171 10.41 -23.15 9.94
CA ARG A 171 10.27 -24.60 9.76
C ARG A 171 11.28 -25.40 10.57
N ALA A 172 12.56 -24.99 10.59
CA ALA A 172 13.61 -25.67 11.35
C ALA A 172 13.39 -25.61 12.88
N MET A 173 12.86 -24.49 13.39
CA MET A 173 12.51 -24.35 14.81
C MET A 173 11.43 -25.35 15.24
N ARG A 174 10.46 -25.70 14.36
CA ARG A 174 9.46 -26.74 14.66
C ARG A 174 10.09 -28.11 14.86
N SER A 175 11.02 -28.53 14.00
CA SER A 175 11.67 -29.84 14.10
C SER A 175 12.46 -30.05 15.40
N SER A 176 12.77 -28.96 16.10
CA SER A 176 13.53 -28.98 17.36
C SER A 176 12.66 -28.76 18.59
N ASN A 177 11.40 -28.32 18.45
CA ASN A 177 10.56 -27.88 19.57
C ASN A 177 9.09 -28.27 19.34
N GLU A 178 8.72 -29.52 19.68
CA GLU A 178 7.39 -30.11 19.45
C GLU A 178 6.24 -29.49 20.28
N GLY A 179 6.48 -28.46 21.09
CA GLY A 179 5.48 -28.00 22.08
C GLY A 179 5.04 -26.54 21.99
N ASN A 180 5.71 -25.67 21.23
CA ASN A 180 5.36 -24.25 21.21
C ASN A 180 5.72 -23.61 19.86
N VAL A 181 4.84 -23.81 18.88
CA VAL A 181 4.93 -23.14 17.59
C VAL A 181 4.42 -21.71 17.74
N PRO A 182 5.18 -20.66 17.34
CA PRO A 182 4.64 -19.31 17.30
C PRO A 182 3.46 -19.22 16.32
N ALA A 183 2.33 -18.63 16.73
CA ALA A 183 1.10 -18.48 15.92
C ALA A 183 1.32 -17.86 14.52
N ILE A 184 2.39 -17.07 14.37
CA ILE A 184 2.83 -16.49 13.09
C ILE A 184 3.20 -17.59 12.09
N VAL A 185 3.83 -18.69 12.52
CA VAL A 185 4.22 -19.80 11.65
C VAL A 185 3.01 -20.61 11.21
N GLU A 186 1.99 -20.74 12.06
CA GLU A 186 0.70 -21.36 11.70
C GLU A 186 -0.05 -20.54 10.65
N HIS A 187 -0.09 -19.21 10.79
CA HIS A 187 -0.66 -18.33 9.77
C HIS A 187 0.05 -18.46 8.42
N PHE A 188 1.38 -18.50 8.42
CA PHE A 188 2.14 -18.67 7.17
C PHE A 188 1.89 -20.01 6.47
N GLU A 189 1.69 -21.09 7.23
CA GLU A 189 1.38 -22.41 6.69
C GLU A 189 -0.05 -22.46 6.15
N GLN A 190 -1.02 -21.91 6.87
CA GLN A 190 -2.40 -21.78 6.37
C GLN A 190 -2.44 -20.97 5.05
N ASP A 191 -1.71 -19.86 4.97
CA ASP A 191 -1.59 -19.05 3.74
C ASP A 191 -0.90 -19.80 2.59
N GLU A 192 0.03 -20.71 2.87
CA GLU A 192 0.64 -21.57 1.85
C GLU A 192 -0.35 -22.61 1.33
N VAL A 193 -1.09 -23.26 2.22
CA VAL A 193 -2.12 -24.25 1.88
C VAL A 193 -3.24 -23.64 1.05
N VAL A 194 -3.76 -22.46 1.45
CA VAL A 194 -4.80 -21.73 0.69
C VAL A 194 -4.30 -21.36 -0.70
N ARG A 195 -3.09 -20.80 -0.80
CA ARG A 195 -2.52 -20.43 -2.11
C ARG A 195 -2.34 -21.64 -3.01
N TRP A 196 -1.83 -22.76 -2.49
CA TRP A 196 -1.70 -23.99 -3.27
C TRP A 196 -3.06 -24.51 -3.73
N ALA A 197 -4.04 -24.61 -2.83
CA ALA A 197 -5.39 -25.06 -3.16
C ALA A 197 -5.97 -24.26 -4.33
N HIS A 198 -5.79 -22.94 -4.33
CA HIS A 198 -6.29 -22.05 -5.38
C HIS A 198 -5.58 -22.20 -6.73
N THR A 199 -4.40 -22.82 -6.78
CA THR A 199 -3.74 -23.17 -8.05
C THR A 199 -4.34 -24.39 -8.74
N LEU A 200 -5.03 -25.26 -7.98
CA LEU A 200 -5.66 -26.47 -8.52
C LEU A 200 -6.99 -26.14 -9.23
N PRO A 201 -7.25 -26.76 -10.39
CA PRO A 201 -8.52 -26.59 -11.09
C PRO A 201 -9.67 -27.20 -10.29
N THR A 202 -10.83 -26.55 -10.31
CA THR A 202 -12.06 -27.09 -9.74
C THR A 202 -12.49 -28.33 -10.51
N ALA A 203 -12.97 -29.34 -9.79
CA ALA A 203 -13.46 -30.59 -10.33
C ALA A 203 -14.94 -30.77 -10.02
N ARG A 204 -15.68 -31.40 -10.93
CA ARG A 204 -17.04 -31.87 -10.66
C ARG A 204 -17.07 -33.38 -10.55
N VAL A 205 -17.54 -33.89 -9.41
CA VAL A 205 -17.78 -35.33 -9.21
C VAL A 205 -19.20 -35.65 -9.67
N THR A 206 -19.32 -36.43 -10.75
CA THR A 206 -20.62 -36.84 -11.33
C THR A 206 -21.13 -38.16 -10.75
N ARG A 207 -20.23 -38.99 -10.19
CA ARG A 207 -20.54 -40.35 -9.71
C ARG A 207 -19.99 -40.61 -8.32
N TRP A 208 -20.65 -40.05 -7.30
CA TRP A 208 -20.31 -40.26 -5.89
C TRP A 208 -20.30 -41.73 -5.45
N GLY A 209 -21.14 -42.59 -6.06
CA GLY A 209 -21.15 -44.03 -5.76
C GLY A 209 -19.91 -44.80 -6.24
N GLY A 210 -19.07 -44.20 -7.09
CA GLY A 210 -17.80 -44.77 -7.54
C GLY A 210 -16.61 -44.47 -6.62
N MET A 211 -16.88 -43.89 -5.44
CA MET A 211 -15.87 -43.56 -4.44
C MET A 211 -15.23 -44.83 -3.87
N ILE A 212 -13.91 -44.86 -3.85
CA ILE A 212 -13.11 -45.94 -3.28
C ILE A 212 -12.80 -45.57 -1.84
N SER A 213 -13.47 -46.21 -0.88
CA SER A 213 -13.33 -45.89 0.55
C SER A 213 -12.17 -46.60 1.25
N THR A 214 -11.66 -47.66 0.63
CA THR A 214 -10.53 -48.47 1.11
C THR A 214 -9.47 -48.61 0.00
N PRO A 215 -8.82 -47.50 -0.41
CA PRO A 215 -7.81 -47.55 -1.45
C PRO A 215 -6.62 -48.42 -1.02
N ASP A 216 -6.08 -49.21 -1.95
CA ASP A 216 -4.89 -50.01 -1.69
C ASP A 216 -3.61 -49.13 -1.68
N ALA A 217 -2.49 -49.70 -1.24
CA ALA A 217 -1.23 -48.98 -1.12
C ALA A 217 -0.73 -48.41 -2.46
N ASN A 218 -0.97 -49.13 -3.56
CA ASN A 218 -0.56 -48.70 -4.90
C ASN A 218 -1.34 -47.47 -5.36
N LEU A 219 -2.65 -47.45 -5.11
CA LEU A 219 -3.51 -46.33 -5.45
C LEU A 219 -3.18 -45.11 -4.58
N GLN A 220 -2.94 -45.32 -3.28
CA GLN A 220 -2.50 -44.26 -2.37
C GLN A 220 -1.15 -43.67 -2.80
N GLU A 221 -0.17 -44.50 -3.17
CA GLU A 221 1.14 -44.00 -3.63
C GLU A 221 1.03 -43.22 -4.95
N GLY A 222 0.17 -43.69 -5.87
CA GLY A 222 -0.11 -42.97 -7.11
C GLY A 222 -0.73 -41.58 -6.88
N VAL A 223 -1.62 -41.44 -5.90
CA VAL A 223 -2.24 -40.16 -5.54
C VAL A 223 -1.27 -39.28 -4.74
N ARG A 224 -0.46 -39.86 -3.85
CA ARG A 224 0.62 -39.16 -3.13
C ARG A 224 1.58 -38.48 -4.10
N LYS A 225 2.04 -39.22 -5.11
CA LYS A 225 2.93 -38.66 -6.14
C LYS A 225 2.24 -37.52 -6.91
N ALA A 226 0.97 -37.68 -7.27
CA ALA A 226 0.21 -36.63 -7.96
C ALA A 226 0.03 -35.36 -7.11
N LEU A 227 -0.14 -35.50 -5.79
CA LEU A 227 -0.17 -34.35 -4.86
C LEU A 227 1.19 -33.63 -4.84
N ILE A 228 2.29 -34.37 -4.70
CA ILE A 228 3.64 -33.80 -4.69
C ILE A 228 3.94 -33.08 -6.02
N ASP A 229 3.62 -33.73 -7.16
CA ASP A 229 3.82 -33.16 -8.50
C ASP A 229 2.96 -31.91 -8.74
N SER A 230 1.84 -31.76 -8.03
CA SER A 230 0.99 -30.56 -8.06
C SER A 230 1.51 -29.40 -7.20
N GLY A 231 2.64 -29.58 -6.52
CA GLY A 231 3.21 -28.57 -5.62
C GLY A 231 2.56 -28.52 -4.23
N CYS A 232 1.96 -29.63 -3.78
CA CYS A 232 1.34 -29.70 -2.45
C CYS A 232 2.36 -29.43 -1.34
N PRO A 233 2.04 -28.58 -0.34
CA PRO A 233 2.96 -28.29 0.77
C PRO A 233 3.34 -29.59 1.51
N PRO A 234 4.64 -29.86 1.73
CA PRO A 234 5.10 -31.17 2.20
C PRO A 234 4.60 -31.53 3.60
N HIS A 235 4.27 -30.54 4.43
CA HIS A 235 3.78 -30.75 5.78
C HIS A 235 2.36 -31.33 5.84
N ILE A 236 1.51 -31.13 4.81
CA ILE A 236 0.14 -31.66 4.77
C ILE A 236 -0.02 -32.94 3.95
N VAL A 237 0.97 -33.32 3.13
CA VAL A 237 0.85 -34.48 2.21
C VAL A 237 0.55 -35.78 2.97
N THR A 238 1.22 -36.03 4.08
CA THR A 238 1.02 -37.25 4.88
C THR A 238 -0.38 -37.30 5.45
N GLU A 239 -0.84 -36.20 6.05
CA GLU A 239 -2.16 -36.11 6.67
C GLU A 239 -3.31 -36.21 5.65
N LEU A 240 -3.19 -35.52 4.51
CA LEU A 240 -4.15 -35.65 3.39
C LEU A 240 -4.25 -37.10 2.89
N MET A 241 -3.13 -37.80 2.82
CA MET A 241 -3.10 -39.21 2.38
C MET A 241 -3.68 -40.16 3.45
N GLU A 242 -3.48 -39.89 4.73
CA GLU A 242 -4.17 -40.62 5.81
C GLU A 242 -5.69 -40.42 5.73
N ASN A 243 -6.12 -39.20 5.42
CA ASN A 243 -7.52 -38.82 5.20
C ASN A 243 -8.11 -39.31 3.86
N SER A 244 -7.37 -40.14 3.11
CA SER A 244 -7.87 -40.79 1.89
C SER A 244 -8.66 -42.09 2.12
N HIS A 245 -8.67 -42.58 3.36
CA HIS A 245 -9.26 -43.87 3.73
C HIS A 245 -10.37 -43.68 4.77
N GLU A 246 -11.44 -44.47 4.66
CA GLU A 246 -12.61 -44.39 5.55
C GLU A 246 -12.34 -44.51 7.05
N ARG A 247 -11.20 -45.12 7.46
CA ARG A 247 -10.80 -45.21 8.88
C ARG A 247 -10.51 -43.83 9.49
N ARG A 248 -10.21 -42.85 8.64
CA ARG A 248 -9.86 -41.48 9.02
C ARG A 248 -10.84 -40.45 8.47
N TRP A 249 -11.95 -40.88 7.86
CA TRP A 249 -12.98 -39.96 7.37
C TRP A 249 -13.85 -39.40 8.49
N PRO A 250 -14.44 -38.21 8.29
CA PRO A 250 -15.33 -37.62 9.27
C PRO A 250 -16.65 -38.40 9.33
N LEU A 251 -17.45 -38.15 10.38
CA LEU A 251 -18.63 -38.96 10.70
C LEU A 251 -19.59 -39.09 9.51
N GLY A 252 -19.80 -38.01 8.75
CA GLY A 252 -20.67 -37.94 7.57
C GLY A 252 -20.19 -38.72 6.34
N LEU A 253 -19.03 -39.37 6.42
CA LEU A 253 -18.45 -40.25 5.39
C LEU A 253 -18.06 -41.63 5.92
N SER A 254 -18.10 -41.85 7.24
CA SER A 254 -17.48 -42.98 7.93
C SER A 254 -17.95 -44.37 7.47
N THR A 255 -19.25 -44.56 7.21
CA THR A 255 -19.82 -45.87 6.83
C THR A 255 -20.55 -45.82 5.48
N LEU A 256 -20.72 -46.98 4.84
CA LEU A 256 -21.45 -47.08 3.57
C LEU A 256 -22.90 -46.56 3.68
N GLU A 257 -23.59 -46.87 4.78
CA GLU A 257 -24.96 -46.43 5.02
C GLU A 257 -25.05 -44.90 5.12
N ILE A 258 -24.15 -44.29 5.91
CA ILE A 258 -24.06 -42.83 6.02
C ILE A 258 -23.75 -42.22 4.65
N ARG A 259 -22.86 -42.85 3.87
CA ARG A 259 -22.54 -42.37 2.50
C ARG A 259 -23.72 -42.41 1.54
N GLN A 260 -24.59 -43.40 1.67
CA GLN A 260 -25.81 -43.47 0.87
C GLN A 260 -26.82 -42.40 1.30
N MET A 261 -26.97 -42.17 2.61
CA MET A 261 -27.86 -41.15 3.16
C MET A 261 -27.42 -39.72 2.79
N ASN A 262 -26.12 -39.44 2.89
CA ASN A 262 -25.54 -38.12 2.65
C ASN A 262 -25.20 -37.84 1.17
N ARG A 263 -25.55 -38.75 0.26
CA ARG A 263 -25.16 -38.66 -1.16
C ARG A 263 -25.46 -37.31 -1.81
N ARG A 264 -26.62 -36.71 -1.51
CA ARG A 264 -27.03 -35.41 -2.06
C ARG A 264 -26.25 -34.23 -1.48
N VAL A 265 -25.72 -34.41 -0.27
CA VAL A 265 -24.93 -33.38 0.42
C VAL A 265 -23.57 -33.23 -0.25
N TYR A 266 -23.03 -34.30 -0.83
CA TYR A 266 -21.72 -34.30 -1.48
C TYR A 266 -21.64 -33.38 -2.71
N ASP A 267 -22.75 -33.15 -3.40
CA ASP A 267 -22.82 -32.22 -4.53
C ASP A 267 -22.49 -30.76 -4.13
N ASN A 268 -22.51 -30.45 -2.82
CA ASN A 268 -22.15 -29.13 -2.29
C ASN A 268 -20.66 -28.98 -2.00
N TYR A 269 -19.84 -30.05 -2.11
CA TYR A 269 -18.40 -29.92 -1.93
C TYR A 269 -17.76 -29.08 -3.05
N VAL A 270 -16.86 -28.19 -2.65
CA VAL A 270 -15.88 -27.58 -3.55
C VAL A 270 -14.72 -28.55 -3.69
N CYS A 271 -14.72 -29.31 -4.79
CA CYS A 271 -13.68 -30.28 -5.11
C CYS A 271 -12.62 -29.67 -6.03
N ARG A 272 -11.35 -30.03 -5.82
CA ARG A 272 -10.23 -29.66 -6.70
C ARG A 272 -9.54 -30.89 -7.26
N LYS A 273 -9.18 -30.86 -8.54
CA LYS A 273 -8.61 -32.03 -9.25
C LYS A 273 -7.12 -32.19 -8.96
N ILE A 274 -6.70 -33.41 -8.62
CA ILE A 274 -5.28 -33.77 -8.47
C ILE A 274 -4.80 -34.45 -9.75
N SER A 275 -4.40 -33.65 -10.74
CA SER A 275 -3.81 -34.09 -12.01
C SER A 275 -4.58 -35.24 -12.70
N SER A 276 -3.94 -35.98 -13.61
CA SER A 276 -4.53 -36.97 -14.53
C SER A 276 -5.16 -38.22 -13.88
N ARG A 277 -5.40 -38.21 -12.57
CA ARG A 277 -6.00 -39.30 -11.81
C ARG A 277 -7.47 -39.00 -11.49
N GLN A 278 -8.24 -40.05 -11.24
CA GLN A 278 -9.60 -39.93 -10.73
C GLN A 278 -9.55 -39.72 -9.20
N ALA A 279 -8.97 -38.60 -8.78
CA ALA A 279 -8.94 -38.18 -7.38
C ALA A 279 -9.15 -36.67 -7.25
N VAL A 280 -9.81 -36.27 -6.16
CA VAL A 280 -10.01 -34.86 -5.81
C VAL A 280 -9.55 -34.59 -4.38
N VAL A 281 -9.12 -33.35 -4.13
CA VAL A 281 -8.96 -32.82 -2.78
C VAL A 281 -10.19 -32.00 -2.43
N VAL A 282 -10.65 -32.15 -1.20
CA VAL A 282 -11.65 -31.31 -0.57
C VAL A 282 -10.97 -30.60 0.60
N MET A 283 -10.53 -29.37 0.37
CA MET A 283 -9.78 -28.59 1.37
C MET A 283 -10.73 -27.95 2.37
N SER A 284 -10.35 -27.91 3.65
CA SER A 284 -11.13 -27.25 4.71
C SER A 284 -11.37 -25.77 4.38
N CYS A 285 -10.34 -25.09 3.87
CA CYS A 285 -10.38 -23.67 3.52
C CYS A 285 -11.38 -23.30 2.41
N ASP A 286 -11.68 -24.22 1.49
CA ASP A 286 -12.67 -24.01 0.41
C ASP A 286 -14.08 -24.51 0.78
N ASN A 287 -14.22 -25.23 1.90
CA ASN A 287 -15.44 -25.93 2.29
C ASN A 287 -15.97 -25.52 3.67
N THR A 288 -15.71 -24.28 4.09
CA THR A 288 -16.19 -23.73 5.37
C THR A 288 -17.72 -23.64 5.49
N HIS A 289 -18.44 -23.74 4.36
CA HIS A 289 -19.90 -23.83 4.31
C HIS A 289 -20.44 -25.23 4.61
N MET A 290 -19.60 -26.26 4.57
CA MET A 290 -19.98 -27.63 4.90
C MET A 290 -19.97 -27.85 6.41
N SER A 291 -20.78 -28.78 6.90
CA SER A 291 -20.80 -29.16 8.32
C SER A 291 -19.46 -29.74 8.77
N GLU A 292 -19.08 -29.53 10.03
CA GLU A 292 -17.88 -30.10 10.65
C GLU A 292 -17.83 -31.63 10.55
N ASP A 293 -18.99 -32.30 10.51
CA ASP A 293 -19.08 -33.76 10.33
C ASP A 293 -18.74 -34.22 8.89
N MET A 294 -18.49 -33.29 7.98
CA MET A 294 -18.27 -33.55 6.55
C MET A 294 -16.87 -33.13 6.07
N ILE A 295 -16.09 -32.43 6.88
CA ILE A 295 -14.75 -31.94 6.53
C ILE A 295 -13.73 -32.33 7.58
N LEU A 296 -12.46 -32.34 7.21
CA LEU A 296 -11.33 -32.46 8.14
C LEU A 296 -10.32 -31.37 7.80
N ASP A 297 -9.55 -30.94 8.80
CA ASP A 297 -8.37 -30.12 8.58
C ASP A 297 -7.15 -31.03 8.35
N PRO A 298 -6.24 -30.71 7.41
CA PRO A 298 -6.28 -29.63 6.42
C PRO A 298 -7.23 -29.90 5.24
N GLY A 299 -7.69 -31.15 5.08
CA GLY A 299 -8.62 -31.55 4.03
C GLY A 299 -8.81 -33.06 3.93
N LEU A 300 -9.55 -33.47 2.91
CA LEU A 300 -9.82 -34.86 2.55
C LEU A 300 -9.33 -35.15 1.13
N VAL A 301 -8.88 -36.37 0.89
CA VAL A 301 -8.62 -36.88 -0.45
C VAL A 301 -9.66 -37.94 -0.78
N MET A 302 -10.39 -37.75 -1.87
CA MET A 302 -11.41 -38.71 -2.32
C MET A 302 -10.98 -39.30 -3.65
N ILE A 303 -10.87 -40.62 -3.70
CA ILE A 303 -10.43 -41.37 -4.87
C ILE A 303 -11.64 -42.07 -5.49
N PHE A 304 -11.74 -42.05 -6.81
CA PHE A 304 -12.87 -42.59 -7.55
C PHE A 304 -12.38 -43.54 -8.63
N ALA A 305 -13.20 -44.53 -8.97
CA ALA A 305 -12.94 -45.36 -10.14
C ALA A 305 -13.14 -44.57 -11.45
N HIS A 306 -14.10 -43.65 -11.49
CA HIS A 306 -14.48 -42.83 -12.64
C HIS A 306 -15.46 -41.72 -12.22
N GLY A 307 -15.66 -40.72 -13.08
CA GLY A 307 -16.69 -39.70 -12.91
C GLY A 307 -16.22 -38.34 -12.38
N ILE A 308 -14.91 -38.05 -12.44
CA ILE A 308 -14.36 -36.71 -12.19
C ILE A 308 -14.14 -35.99 -13.52
N GLU A 309 -14.85 -34.88 -13.69
CA GLU A 309 -14.70 -33.91 -14.78
C GLU A 309 -13.84 -32.74 -14.33
#